data_AF-A0A0M0K5D6-F1
#
_entry.id   AF-A0A0M0K5D6-F1
#
_cell.length_a   1.000
_cell.length_b   1.000
_cell.length_c   1.000
_cell.angle_alpha   90.00
_cell.angle_beta   90.00
_cell.angle_gamma   90.00
#
_symmetry.space_group_name_H-M   'P 1'
#
loop_
_entity.id
_entity.type
_entity.pdbx_description
1 polymer ?
#
loop_
_entity_poly.entity_id
_entity_poly.type
_entity_poly.pdbx_seq_one_letter_code
_entity_poly.pdbx_strand_id
1 'polypeptide(L)'
;MGVKGIKHKLIFMGNDDKDTPTKLVGKKIAPIWVDEDGPMPESLDIIAKMDKEGTIAPASGRTDLKAWQKSVETMCRMLQRPRYVMVPLPEFMQKAGRDAFVNNHQMPPFEKEQWKGNPDMPLGLKYEKYAEAFAESAELIPQLNKKLLELDIMIYSKEACTEGIGFSYDDIDLWARLRSLTLIKGLAIPAKTRAYLDYFAKKGDVPLYDVMAV
;
A
#
# COMPACT_ATOMS: atom_id res chain seq x y z
N MET A 1 8.07 11.93 4.16
CA MET A 1 8.58 13.23 3.65
C MET A 1 7.61 14.37 3.92
N GLY A 2 6.38 14.37 3.37
CA GLY A 2 5.48 15.52 3.51
C GLY A 2 5.14 15.95 4.94
N VAL A 3 4.97 14.99 5.87
CA VAL A 3 4.72 15.31 7.30
C VAL A 3 5.82 16.21 7.89
N LYS A 4 7.08 16.00 7.47
CA LYS A 4 8.26 16.77 7.89
C LYS A 4 8.57 17.96 6.97
N GLY A 5 7.77 18.20 5.91
CA GLY A 5 8.01 19.28 4.95
C GLY A 5 9.29 19.12 4.12
N ILE A 6 9.81 17.89 4.00
CA ILE A 6 11.07 17.63 3.29
C ILE A 6 10.84 17.70 1.78
N LYS A 7 11.48 18.66 1.12
CA LYS A 7 11.49 18.76 -0.34
C LYS A 7 12.27 17.60 -0.94
N HIS A 8 11.72 16.98 -1.98
CA HIS A 8 12.32 15.85 -2.65
C HIS A 8 11.82 15.75 -4.08
N LYS A 9 12.59 15.07 -4.94
CA LYS A 9 12.15 14.71 -6.29
C LYS A 9 11.57 13.29 -6.26
N LEU A 10 10.28 13.17 -6.52
CA LEU A 10 9.62 11.87 -6.63
C LEU A 10 9.81 11.31 -8.05
N ILE A 11 10.31 10.09 -8.15
CA ILE A 11 10.47 9.36 -9.40
C ILE A 11 9.72 8.03 -9.27
N PHE A 12 8.78 7.78 -10.19
CA PHE A 12 8.11 6.51 -10.31
C PHE A 12 8.86 5.62 -11.29
N MET A 13 9.17 4.40 -10.87
CA MET A 13 9.74 3.37 -11.74
C MET A 13 8.59 2.50 -12.27
N GLY A 14 8.65 2.13 -13.55
CA GLY A 14 7.75 1.10 -14.09
C GLY A 14 7.91 -0.18 -13.28
N ASN A 15 6.83 -0.91 -13.00
CA ASN A 15 6.95 -2.11 -12.20
C ASN A 15 7.73 -3.25 -12.90
N ASP A 16 7.92 -3.17 -14.21
CA ASP A 16 8.82 -4.02 -14.99
C ASP A 16 10.28 -3.56 -14.97
N ASP A 17 10.56 -2.32 -14.56
CA ASP A 17 11.92 -1.77 -14.45
C ASP A 17 12.68 -2.46 -13.31
N LYS A 18 13.55 -3.38 -13.70
CA LYS A 18 14.53 -4.04 -12.82
C LYS A 18 15.88 -3.35 -12.88
N ASP A 19 16.21 -2.70 -13.99
CA ASP A 19 17.54 -2.21 -14.28
C ASP A 19 17.89 -1.01 -13.43
N THR A 20 16.96 -0.05 -13.30
CA THR A 20 17.17 1.16 -12.50
C THR A 20 17.45 0.83 -11.02
N PRO A 21 16.59 0.08 -10.30
CA PRO A 21 16.85 -0.23 -8.90
C PRO A 21 18.05 -1.17 -8.72
N THR A 22 18.30 -2.10 -9.66
CA THR A 22 19.48 -2.98 -9.58
C THR A 22 20.79 -2.22 -9.73
N LYS A 23 20.86 -1.20 -10.61
CA LYS A 23 22.04 -0.34 -10.71
C LYS A 23 22.27 0.51 -9.46
N LEU A 24 21.19 0.92 -8.77
CA LEU A 24 21.29 1.74 -7.57
C LEU A 24 21.67 0.91 -6.33
N VAL A 25 21.00 -0.22 -6.10
CA VAL A 25 21.10 -0.95 -4.82
C VAL A 25 21.22 -2.47 -4.98
N GLY A 26 21.53 -2.94 -6.19
CA GLY A 26 21.82 -4.37 -6.49
C GLY A 26 20.60 -5.29 -6.56
N LYS A 27 19.38 -4.79 -6.29
CA LYS A 27 18.14 -5.58 -6.32
C LYS A 27 16.95 -4.73 -6.77
N LYS A 28 15.92 -5.37 -7.34
CA LYS A 28 14.65 -4.72 -7.66
C LYS A 28 13.86 -4.41 -6.37
N ILE A 29 13.95 -3.18 -5.89
CA ILE A 29 13.26 -2.71 -4.68
C ILE A 29 12.84 -1.25 -4.81
N ALA A 30 11.80 -0.88 -4.07
CA ALA A 30 11.41 0.50 -3.80
C ALA A 30 10.84 0.56 -2.36
N PRO A 31 10.91 1.72 -1.68
CA PRO A 31 11.54 2.98 -2.12
C PRO A 31 13.08 2.93 -2.11
N ILE A 32 13.71 3.87 -2.83
CA ILE A 32 15.15 4.15 -2.79
C ILE A 32 15.32 5.67 -2.64
N TRP A 33 16.04 6.09 -1.61
CA TRP A 33 16.46 7.48 -1.45
C TRP A 33 17.85 7.67 -2.07
N VAL A 34 18.11 8.80 -2.72
CA VAL A 34 19.43 9.11 -3.29
C VAL A 34 19.79 10.54 -2.90
N ASP A 35 20.92 10.69 -2.22
CA ASP A 35 21.54 11.98 -1.92
C ASP A 35 23.08 11.89 -2.04
N GLU A 36 23.79 12.83 -1.42
CA GLU A 36 25.25 12.92 -1.45
C GLU A 36 25.94 11.69 -0.85
N ASP A 37 25.28 10.98 0.07
CA ASP A 37 25.80 9.74 0.67
C ASP A 37 25.58 8.52 -0.24
N GLY A 38 24.84 8.69 -1.34
CA GLY A 38 24.52 7.65 -2.31
C GLY A 38 23.11 7.06 -2.15
N PRO A 39 22.82 5.95 -2.85
CA PRO A 39 21.51 5.31 -2.83
C PRO A 39 21.29 4.48 -1.55
N MET A 40 20.12 4.66 -0.93
CA MET A 40 19.68 3.97 0.29
C MET A 40 18.32 3.30 0.06
N PRO A 41 18.21 1.96 0.12
CA PRO A 41 16.94 1.25 0.11
C PRO A 41 16.31 1.24 1.52
N GLU A 42 15.19 0.52 1.66
CA GLU A 42 14.47 0.26 2.91
C GLU A 42 13.77 1.49 3.53
N SER A 43 12.44 1.46 3.53
CA SER A 43 11.63 2.61 3.93
C SER A 43 11.87 3.10 5.37
N LEU A 44 12.11 2.19 6.31
CA LEU A 44 12.33 2.55 7.72
C LEU A 44 13.69 3.22 7.94
N ASP A 45 14.73 2.78 7.22
CA ASP A 45 16.05 3.40 7.27
C ASP A 45 16.02 4.81 6.66
N ILE A 46 15.29 4.97 5.55
CA ILE A 46 15.04 6.29 4.95
C ILE A 46 14.28 7.21 5.93
N ILE A 47 13.26 6.69 6.63
CA ILE A 47 12.54 7.47 7.65
C ILE A 47 13.48 7.88 8.78
N ALA A 48 14.27 6.95 9.32
CA ALA A 48 15.22 7.21 10.40
C ALA A 48 16.29 8.25 10.02
N LYS A 49 16.83 8.19 8.79
CA LYS A 49 17.77 9.19 8.26
C LYS A 49 17.16 10.59 8.22
N MET A 50 15.87 10.68 7.92
CA MET A 50 15.15 11.95 7.74
C MET A 50 14.58 12.51 9.04
N ASP A 51 14.29 11.66 10.02
CA ASP A 51 13.78 12.05 11.33
C ASP A 51 14.89 12.18 12.39
N LYS A 52 15.89 13.02 12.11
CA LYS A 52 17.07 13.19 12.98
C LYS A 52 16.71 13.65 14.40
N GLU A 53 15.63 14.42 14.54
CA GLU A 53 15.17 14.94 15.83
C GLU A 53 14.31 13.94 16.62
N GLY A 54 13.98 12.77 16.04
CA GLY A 54 13.14 11.76 16.68
C GLY A 54 11.71 12.26 16.93
N THR A 55 11.14 13.00 15.97
CA THR A 55 9.78 13.56 16.08
C THR A 55 8.67 12.56 15.79
N ILE A 56 9.01 11.43 15.15
CA ILE A 56 8.09 10.33 14.88
C ILE A 56 8.22 9.33 16.03
N ALA A 57 7.13 9.10 16.76
CA ALA A 57 7.14 8.15 17.87
C ALA A 57 7.39 6.71 17.37
N PRO A 58 8.09 5.87 18.14
CA PRO A 58 8.29 4.47 17.81
C PRO A 58 6.96 3.72 17.70
N ALA A 59 6.97 2.54 17.08
CA ALA A 59 5.81 1.67 17.06
C ALA A 59 5.39 1.32 18.50
N SER A 60 4.10 1.44 18.81
CA SER A 60 3.59 1.28 20.18
C SER A 60 3.58 -0.16 20.68
N GLY A 61 3.66 -1.12 19.76
CA GLY A 61 3.49 -2.55 20.05
C GLY A 61 2.03 -3.01 20.05
N ARG A 62 1.05 -2.17 19.67
CA ARG A 62 -0.37 -2.54 19.44
C ARG A 62 -0.48 -3.83 18.62
N THR A 63 -0.95 -4.91 19.26
CA THR A 63 -1.13 -6.22 18.61
C THR A 63 -2.50 -6.35 17.94
N ASP A 64 -3.49 -5.60 18.42
CA ASP A 64 -4.86 -5.55 17.90
C ASP A 64 -4.91 -4.96 16.48
N LEU A 65 -4.18 -3.88 16.18
CA LEU A 65 -4.07 -3.33 14.81
C LEU A 65 -3.46 -4.37 13.86
N LYS A 66 -2.39 -5.05 14.29
CA LYS A 66 -1.76 -6.13 13.51
C LYS A 66 -2.72 -7.30 13.28
N ALA A 67 -3.51 -7.66 14.30
CA ALA A 67 -4.51 -8.71 14.20
C ALA A 67 -5.63 -8.31 13.21
N TRP A 68 -6.09 -7.07 13.24
CA TRP A 68 -7.06 -6.55 12.29
C TRP A 68 -6.52 -6.59 10.86
N GLN A 69 -5.30 -6.08 10.63
CA GLN A 69 -4.63 -6.11 9.32
C GLN A 69 -4.51 -7.54 8.76
N LYS A 70 -4.13 -8.50 9.61
CA LYS A 70 -4.05 -9.92 9.25
C LYS A 70 -5.43 -10.47 8.89
N SER A 71 -6.48 -10.08 9.62
CA SER A 71 -7.84 -10.56 9.39
C SER A 71 -8.43 -10.13 8.04
N VAL A 72 -7.98 -9.01 7.48
CA VAL A 72 -8.46 -8.48 6.20
C VAL A 72 -7.50 -8.71 5.04
N GLU A 73 -6.34 -9.31 5.27
CA GLU A 73 -5.22 -9.34 4.32
C GLU A 73 -5.60 -9.93 2.95
N THR A 74 -6.14 -11.15 2.92
CA THR A 74 -6.52 -11.82 1.67
C THR A 74 -7.66 -11.09 0.97
N MET A 75 -8.68 -10.66 1.72
CA MET A 75 -9.81 -9.89 1.19
C MET A 75 -9.36 -8.57 0.55
N CYS A 76 -8.48 -7.83 1.21
CA CYS A 76 -7.88 -6.61 0.67
C CYS A 76 -7.05 -6.90 -0.59
N ARG A 77 -6.25 -7.98 -0.62
CA ARG A 77 -5.49 -8.37 -1.83
C ARG A 77 -6.43 -8.67 -3.00
N MET A 78 -7.52 -9.38 -2.76
CA MET A 78 -8.55 -9.71 -3.77
C MET A 78 -9.24 -8.47 -4.33
N LEU A 79 -9.52 -7.49 -3.47
CA LEU A 79 -10.13 -6.25 -3.91
C LEU A 79 -9.14 -5.30 -4.57
N GLN A 80 -7.90 -5.19 -4.08
CA GLN A 80 -6.95 -4.13 -4.48
C GLN A 80 -6.11 -4.51 -5.70
N ARG A 81 -5.57 -5.73 -5.77
CA ARG A 81 -4.61 -6.11 -6.83
C ARG A 81 -5.20 -6.04 -8.23
N PRO A 82 -6.44 -6.52 -8.49
CA PRO A 82 -7.07 -6.31 -9.79
C PRO A 82 -7.18 -4.83 -10.14
N ARG A 83 -7.55 -3.99 -9.17
CA ARG A 83 -7.75 -2.56 -9.37
C ARG A 83 -6.45 -1.83 -9.69
N TYR A 84 -5.33 -2.19 -9.06
CA TYR A 84 -4.02 -1.59 -9.35
C TYR A 84 -3.67 -1.62 -10.84
N VAL A 85 -3.97 -2.73 -11.53
CA VAL A 85 -3.69 -2.90 -12.95
C VAL A 85 -4.83 -2.41 -13.87
N MET A 86 -5.91 -1.85 -13.32
CA MET A 86 -7.04 -1.27 -14.06
C MET A 86 -7.01 0.26 -14.09
N VAL A 87 -6.18 0.90 -13.28
CA VAL A 87 -6.15 2.35 -13.08
C VAL A 87 -4.80 2.95 -13.49
N PRO A 88 -4.71 4.26 -13.78
CA PRO A 88 -3.48 4.88 -14.27
C PRO A 88 -2.46 5.18 -13.15
N LEU A 89 -2.05 4.14 -12.41
CA LEU A 89 -0.93 4.26 -11.48
C LEU A 89 0.40 4.37 -12.26
N PRO A 90 1.32 5.27 -11.87
CA PRO A 90 2.55 5.54 -12.62
C PRO A 90 3.38 4.29 -12.97
N GLU A 91 3.50 3.35 -12.03
CA GLU A 91 4.24 2.10 -12.17
C GLU A 91 3.57 1.08 -13.12
N PHE A 92 2.30 1.31 -13.49
CA PHE A 92 1.45 0.43 -14.29
C PHE A 92 0.95 1.07 -15.59
N MET A 93 1.46 2.24 -15.96
CA MET A 93 1.07 2.93 -17.19
C MET A 93 1.29 2.07 -18.45
N GLN A 94 2.41 1.34 -18.49
CA GLN A 94 2.74 0.44 -19.58
C GLN A 94 2.24 -0.99 -19.32
N LYS A 95 1.87 -1.70 -20.39
CA LYS A 95 1.43 -3.09 -20.31
C LYS A 95 2.49 -3.99 -19.65
N ALA A 96 3.77 -3.76 -19.96
CA ALA A 96 4.87 -4.52 -19.37
C ALA A 96 4.90 -4.42 -17.83
N GLY A 97 4.69 -3.22 -17.27
CA GLY A 97 4.59 -3.02 -15.82
C GLY A 97 3.43 -3.78 -15.18
N ARG A 98 2.25 -3.77 -15.83
CA ARG A 98 1.07 -4.56 -15.39
C ARG A 98 1.33 -6.06 -15.48
N ASP A 99 1.87 -6.53 -16.60
CA ASP A 99 2.22 -7.93 -16.81
C ASP A 99 3.24 -8.41 -15.76
N ALA A 100 4.27 -7.60 -15.49
CA ALA A 100 5.24 -7.89 -14.44
C ALA A 100 4.60 -7.93 -13.05
N PHE A 101 3.56 -7.13 -12.78
CA PHE A 101 2.86 -7.16 -11.50
C PHE A 101 2.06 -8.45 -11.36
N VAL A 102 1.20 -8.74 -12.33
CA VAL A 102 0.35 -9.93 -12.37
C VAL A 102 1.19 -11.21 -12.33
N ASN A 103 2.33 -11.23 -13.04
CA ASN A 103 3.23 -12.37 -13.04
C ASN A 103 3.81 -12.69 -11.66
N ASN A 104 4.04 -11.66 -10.82
CA ASN A 104 4.71 -11.76 -9.52
C ASN A 104 3.77 -11.69 -8.31
N HIS A 105 2.50 -11.33 -8.49
CA HIS A 105 1.51 -11.21 -7.42
C HIS A 105 0.29 -12.09 -7.70
N GLN A 106 0.35 -13.36 -7.34
CA GLN A 106 -0.70 -14.34 -7.63
C GLN A 106 -1.92 -14.13 -6.73
N MET A 107 -3.08 -14.51 -7.25
CA MET A 107 -4.34 -14.52 -6.51
C MET A 107 -4.59 -15.91 -5.89
N PRO A 108 -5.41 -16.00 -4.83
CA PRO A 108 -5.88 -17.29 -4.32
C PRO A 108 -6.40 -18.20 -5.43
N PRO A 109 -6.22 -19.53 -5.30
CA PRO A 109 -5.54 -20.24 -4.20
C PRO A 109 -4.00 -20.26 -4.30
N PHE A 110 -3.40 -19.57 -5.27
CA PHE A 110 -1.97 -19.66 -5.59
C PHE A 110 -1.10 -18.71 -4.76
N GLU A 111 -1.23 -18.76 -3.43
CA GLU A 111 -0.60 -17.77 -2.53
C GLU A 111 0.83 -18.11 -2.08
N LYS A 112 1.33 -19.32 -2.38
CA LYS A 112 2.69 -19.73 -2.00
C LYS A 112 3.76 -19.02 -2.83
N GLU A 113 4.90 -18.72 -2.23
CA GLU A 113 6.00 -18.01 -2.87
C GLU A 113 6.54 -18.68 -4.13
N GLN A 114 6.57 -20.01 -4.18
CA GLN A 114 6.96 -20.77 -5.37
C GLN A 114 6.07 -20.51 -6.61
N TRP A 115 4.88 -19.92 -6.44
CA TRP A 115 4.02 -19.54 -7.56
C TRP A 115 4.39 -18.18 -8.15
N LYS A 116 5.23 -17.39 -7.47
CA LYS A 116 5.71 -16.09 -7.96
C LYS A 116 6.52 -16.27 -9.22
N GLY A 117 6.06 -15.69 -10.32
CA GLY A 117 6.72 -15.81 -11.61
C GLY A 117 6.70 -17.23 -12.18
N ASN A 118 5.83 -18.13 -11.68
CA ASN A 118 5.78 -19.51 -12.14
C ASN A 118 5.56 -19.58 -13.67
N PRO A 119 6.49 -20.20 -14.43
CA PRO A 119 6.45 -20.28 -15.89
C PRO A 119 5.36 -21.22 -16.42
N ASP A 120 4.93 -22.21 -15.62
CA ASP A 120 3.86 -23.16 -15.97
C ASP A 120 2.46 -22.53 -15.84
N MET A 121 2.37 -21.34 -15.22
CA MET A 121 1.14 -20.58 -15.13
C MET A 121 1.19 -19.43 -16.15
N PRO A 122 0.60 -19.59 -17.36
CA PRO A 122 0.68 -18.58 -18.40
C PRO A 122 0.03 -17.28 -17.92
N LEU A 123 0.54 -16.15 -18.43
CA LEU A 123 0.08 -14.83 -18.01
C LEU A 123 -1.44 -14.64 -18.21
N GLY A 124 -2.02 -15.24 -19.25
CA GLY A 124 -3.48 -15.23 -19.48
C GLY A 124 -4.27 -15.82 -18.31
N LEU A 125 -3.88 -17.00 -17.82
CA LEU A 125 -4.51 -17.64 -16.67
C LEU A 125 -4.35 -16.80 -15.39
N LYS A 126 -3.23 -16.08 -15.22
CA LYS A 126 -3.06 -15.16 -14.10
C LYS A 126 -4.03 -13.97 -14.18
N TYR A 127 -4.26 -13.43 -15.38
CA TYR A 127 -5.27 -12.40 -15.59
C TYR A 127 -6.70 -12.91 -15.37
N GLU A 128 -7.02 -14.15 -15.74
CA GLU A 128 -8.31 -14.78 -15.42
C GLU A 128 -8.55 -14.81 -13.91
N LYS A 129 -7.53 -15.17 -13.10
CA LYS A 129 -7.63 -15.14 -11.64
C LYS A 129 -7.81 -13.73 -11.07
N TYR A 130 -7.24 -12.71 -11.72
CA TYR A 130 -7.50 -11.31 -11.36
C TYR A 130 -8.95 -10.91 -11.68
N ALA A 131 -9.48 -11.35 -12.81
CA ALA A 131 -10.86 -11.09 -13.21
C ALA A 131 -11.87 -11.80 -12.28
N GLU A 132 -11.62 -13.07 -11.93
CA GLU A 132 -12.41 -13.82 -10.94
C GLU A 132 -12.43 -13.08 -9.59
N ALA A 133 -11.27 -12.69 -9.06
CA ALA A 133 -11.19 -11.95 -7.79
C ALA A 133 -11.91 -10.59 -7.86
N PHE A 134 -11.86 -9.90 -9.00
CA PHE A 134 -12.62 -8.67 -9.19
C PHE A 134 -14.13 -8.92 -9.21
N ALA A 135 -14.59 -10.02 -9.82
CA ALA A 135 -16.01 -10.39 -9.86
C ALA A 135 -16.59 -10.69 -8.47
N GLU A 136 -15.76 -11.15 -7.52
CA GLU A 136 -16.14 -11.35 -6.12
C GLU A 136 -16.34 -10.05 -5.33
N SER A 137 -16.09 -8.87 -5.92
CA SER A 137 -16.22 -7.57 -5.25
C SER A 137 -17.59 -7.37 -4.58
N ALA A 138 -18.68 -7.83 -5.21
CA ALA A 138 -20.04 -7.68 -4.68
C ALA A 138 -20.23 -8.41 -3.34
N GLU A 139 -19.51 -9.51 -3.13
CA GLU A 139 -19.54 -10.29 -1.88
C GLU A 139 -18.54 -9.76 -0.86
N LEU A 140 -17.32 -9.40 -1.30
CA LEU A 140 -16.23 -9.01 -0.41
C LEU A 140 -16.37 -7.59 0.13
N ILE A 141 -16.92 -6.64 -0.64
CA ILE A 141 -17.09 -5.25 -0.18
C ILE A 141 -17.95 -5.15 1.09
N PRO A 142 -19.13 -5.79 1.18
CA PRO A 142 -19.91 -5.80 2.42
C PRO A 142 -19.17 -6.38 3.63
N GLN A 143 -18.31 -7.39 3.42
CA GLN A 143 -17.50 -7.98 4.49
C GLN A 143 -16.41 -7.01 4.97
N LEU A 144 -15.72 -6.37 4.03
CA LEU A 144 -14.72 -5.34 4.35
C LEU A 144 -15.37 -4.12 5.03
N ASN A 145 -16.57 -3.71 4.62
CA ASN A 145 -17.31 -2.63 5.28
C ASN A 145 -17.55 -2.93 6.77
N LYS A 146 -17.91 -4.17 7.13
CA LYS A 146 -18.05 -4.58 8.54
C LYS A 146 -16.71 -4.48 9.28
N LYS A 147 -15.62 -4.94 8.65
CA LYS A 147 -14.27 -4.85 9.23
C LYS A 147 -13.80 -3.40 9.41
N LEU A 148 -14.19 -2.49 8.53
CA LEU A 148 -13.86 -1.08 8.66
C LEU A 148 -14.58 -0.41 9.83
N LEU A 149 -15.77 -0.88 10.24
CA LEU A 149 -16.41 -0.40 11.47
C LEU A 149 -15.61 -0.78 12.72
N GLU A 150 -15.02 -1.99 12.74
CA GLU A 150 -14.09 -2.40 13.81
C GLU A 150 -12.87 -1.49 13.83
N LEU A 151 -12.22 -1.28 12.69
CA LEU A 151 -11.07 -0.38 12.57
C LEU A 151 -11.41 1.05 12.98
N ASP A 152 -12.59 1.53 12.61
CA ASP A 152 -13.03 2.87 12.97
C ASP A 152 -12.96 3.03 14.48
N ILE A 153 -13.49 2.10 15.27
CA ILE A 153 -13.39 2.16 16.74
C ILE A 153 -11.92 2.19 17.21
N MET A 154 -11.04 1.40 16.58
CA MET A 154 -9.63 1.23 16.97
C MET A 154 -8.72 2.43 16.70
N ILE A 155 -9.04 3.29 15.72
CA ILE A 155 -8.27 4.50 15.42
C ILE A 155 -8.54 5.54 16.52
N TYR A 156 -7.51 5.98 17.23
CA TYR A 156 -7.67 6.99 18.29
C TYR A 156 -8.26 8.31 17.76
N SER A 157 -7.61 8.92 16.78
CA SER A 157 -8.05 10.19 16.19
C SER A 157 -7.65 10.29 14.72
N LYS A 158 -8.10 11.33 14.02
CA LYS A 158 -7.64 11.61 12.64
C LYS A 158 -6.12 11.86 12.54
N GLU A 159 -5.47 12.23 13.64
CA GLU A 159 -4.06 12.68 13.66
C GLU A 159 -3.09 11.61 14.17
N ALA A 160 -3.63 10.54 14.76
CA ALA A 160 -2.86 9.40 15.27
C ALA A 160 -3.79 8.21 15.51
N CYS A 161 -3.37 7.01 15.10
CA CYS A 161 -4.10 5.76 15.36
C CYS A 161 -3.90 5.23 16.79
N THR A 162 -2.82 5.66 17.47
CA THR A 162 -2.50 5.29 18.84
C THR A 162 -2.57 6.51 19.77
N GLU A 163 -3.25 6.35 20.90
CA GLU A 163 -3.43 7.40 21.91
C GLU A 163 -2.12 7.74 22.64
N GLY A 164 -1.94 9.02 22.98
CA GLY A 164 -0.87 9.47 23.89
C GLY A 164 0.53 9.58 23.30
N ILE A 165 0.80 9.02 22.12
CA ILE A 165 2.14 9.05 21.50
C ILE A 165 2.23 9.95 20.26
N GLY A 166 1.11 10.48 19.78
CA GLY A 166 1.07 11.29 18.56
C GLY A 166 1.38 10.49 17.29
N PHE A 167 1.89 11.16 16.26
CA PHE A 167 2.25 10.52 14.99
C PHE A 167 3.41 9.54 15.17
N SER A 168 3.20 8.28 14.79
CA SER A 168 4.15 7.19 15.05
C SER A 168 4.35 6.26 13.86
N TYR A 169 5.24 5.28 14.01
CA TYR A 169 5.39 4.18 13.04
C TYR A 169 4.11 3.34 12.88
N ASP A 170 3.20 3.34 13.87
CA ASP A 170 1.89 2.68 13.70
C ASP A 170 1.07 3.38 12.60
N ASP A 171 1.15 4.73 12.54
CA ASP A 171 0.45 5.50 11.52
C ASP A 171 1.04 5.29 10.13
N ILE A 172 2.38 5.22 10.05
CA ILE A 172 3.10 4.97 8.81
C ILE A 172 2.70 3.61 8.21
N ASP A 173 2.67 2.55 9.03
CA ASP A 173 2.27 1.22 8.57
C ASP A 173 0.76 1.14 8.25
N LEU A 174 -0.10 1.66 9.14
CA LEU A 174 -1.54 1.58 8.94
C LEU A 174 -1.99 2.39 7.72
N TRP A 175 -1.62 3.67 7.64
CA TRP A 175 -2.08 4.54 6.56
C TRP A 175 -1.64 4.06 5.18
N ALA A 176 -0.40 3.55 5.06
CA ALA A 176 0.11 3.01 3.79
C ALA A 176 -0.75 1.87 3.25
N ARG A 177 -1.30 1.02 4.12
CA ARG A 177 -2.21 -0.07 3.74
C ARG A 177 -3.61 0.42 3.42
N LEU A 178 -4.11 1.38 4.19
CA LEU A 178 -5.46 1.91 4.05
C LEU A 178 -5.62 2.79 2.81
N ARG A 179 -4.56 3.48 2.34
CA ARG A 179 -4.62 4.33 1.14
C ARG A 179 -5.21 3.59 -0.06
N SER A 180 -4.79 2.35 -0.29
CA SER A 180 -5.28 1.53 -1.41
C SER A 180 -6.76 1.16 -1.31
N LEU A 181 -7.40 1.29 -0.15
CA LEU A 181 -8.84 1.09 -0.01
C LEU A 181 -9.64 2.16 -0.75
N THR A 182 -9.08 3.36 -0.93
CA THR A 182 -9.72 4.46 -1.68
C THR A 182 -9.82 4.19 -3.18
N LEU A 183 -9.22 3.10 -3.67
CA LEU A 183 -9.36 2.63 -5.04
C LEU A 183 -10.63 1.78 -5.26
N ILE A 184 -11.27 1.31 -4.18
CA ILE A 184 -12.39 0.37 -4.24
C ILE A 184 -13.70 1.16 -4.29
N LYS A 185 -14.30 1.27 -5.48
CA LYS A 185 -15.58 1.97 -5.63
C LYS A 185 -16.69 1.26 -4.84
N GLY A 186 -17.48 2.03 -4.10
CA GLY A 186 -18.58 1.51 -3.29
C GLY A 186 -18.18 1.01 -1.89
N LEU A 187 -16.91 1.10 -1.52
CA LEU A 187 -16.46 0.83 -0.16
C LEU A 187 -16.99 1.90 0.81
N ALA A 188 -17.65 1.47 1.88
CA ALA A 188 -18.20 2.36 2.90
C ALA A 188 -17.15 2.59 3.99
N ILE A 189 -16.20 3.50 3.72
CA ILE A 189 -15.18 3.91 4.70
C ILE A 189 -15.87 4.75 5.80
N PRO A 190 -15.87 4.33 7.07
CA PRO A 190 -16.54 5.06 8.13
C PRO A 190 -15.84 6.40 8.46
N ALA A 191 -16.56 7.31 9.12
CA ALA A 191 -16.18 8.72 9.20
C ALA A 191 -14.82 8.99 9.86
N LYS A 192 -14.47 8.29 10.96
CA LYS A 192 -13.18 8.54 11.64
C LYS A 192 -12.01 7.97 10.83
N THR A 193 -12.19 6.81 10.22
CA THR A 193 -11.24 6.19 9.28
C THR A 193 -11.04 7.07 8.05
N ARG A 194 -12.12 7.66 7.51
CA ARG A 194 -12.06 8.59 6.37
C ARG A 194 -11.31 9.87 6.75
N ALA A 195 -11.63 10.47 7.89
CA ALA A 195 -10.95 11.66 8.39
C ALA A 195 -9.45 11.41 8.66
N TYR A 196 -9.09 10.23 9.17
CA TYR A 196 -7.71 9.78 9.33
C TYR A 196 -6.97 9.69 7.99
N LEU A 197 -7.59 9.06 6.99
CA LEU A 197 -7.01 8.96 5.65
C LEU A 197 -6.79 10.35 5.03
N ASP A 198 -7.78 11.24 5.13
CA ASP A 198 -7.74 12.59 4.53
C ASP A 198 -6.72 13.48 5.23
N TYR A 199 -6.63 13.39 6.56
CA TYR A 199 -5.63 14.12 7.34
C TYR A 199 -4.22 13.78 6.87
N PHE A 200 -3.88 12.49 6.79
CA PHE A 200 -2.56 12.04 6.38
C PHE A 200 -2.30 12.17 4.88
N ALA A 201 -3.33 12.14 4.03
CA ALA A 201 -3.18 12.50 2.62
C ALA A 201 -2.70 13.95 2.47
N LYS A 202 -3.33 14.88 3.19
CA LYS A 202 -2.96 16.30 3.21
C LYS A 202 -1.62 16.54 3.91
N LYS A 203 -1.43 15.98 5.11
CA LYS A 203 -0.24 16.20 5.93
C LYS A 203 0.98 15.50 5.35
N GLY A 204 0.80 14.34 4.75
CA GLY A 204 1.85 13.54 4.12
C GLY A 204 2.20 13.97 2.70
N ASP A 205 1.42 14.86 2.10
CA ASP A 205 1.51 15.26 0.68
C ASP A 205 1.47 14.04 -0.26
N VAL A 206 0.52 13.14 0.00
CA VAL A 206 0.29 11.93 -0.79
C VAL A 206 -1.19 11.81 -1.11
N PRO A 207 -1.61 11.99 -2.37
CA PRO A 207 -3.02 11.99 -2.73
C PRO A 207 -3.63 10.59 -2.56
N LEU A 208 -4.93 10.56 -2.28
CA LEU A 208 -5.74 9.35 -2.27
C LEU A 208 -6.13 8.96 -3.69
N TYR A 209 -6.74 7.79 -3.85
CA TYR A 209 -7.08 7.23 -5.14
C TYR A 209 -8.55 7.41 -5.53
N ASP A 210 -9.34 8.17 -4.76
CA ASP A 210 -10.79 8.29 -4.92
C ASP A 210 -11.21 8.69 -6.36
N VAL A 211 -10.43 9.57 -7.01
CA VAL A 211 -10.70 10.05 -8.39
C VAL A 211 -10.58 8.98 -9.48
N MET A 212 -9.96 7.85 -9.18
CA MET A 212 -9.78 6.73 -10.10
C MET A 212 -10.31 5.42 -9.53
N ALA A 213 -11.20 5.49 -8.52
CA ALA A 213 -11.80 4.30 -7.93
C ALA A 213 -12.67 3.54 -8.95
N VAL A 214 -12.54 2.21 -8.95
CA VAL A 214 -13.25 1.28 -9.84
C VAL A 214 -13.90 0.12 -9.11
#